data_AF-A0A6A5TDK0-F1
#
_entry.id   AF-A0A6A5TDK0-F1
#
_cell.length_a   1.000
_cell.length_b   1.000
_cell.length_c   1.000
_cell.angle_alpha   90.00
_cell.angle_beta   90.00
_cell.angle_gamma   90.00
#
_symmetry.space_group_name_H-M   'P 1'
#
loop_
_entity.id
_entity.type
_entity.pdbx_description
1 polymer ?
#
loop_
_entity_poly.entity_id
_entity_poly.type
_entity_poly.pdbx_seq_one_letter_code
_entity_poly.pdbx_strand_id
1 'polypeptide(L)'
;FTYTFLCQNCTDIGPISFESTSDTWPIGWAMSNRRPTTPGSPSSALTSHIGGGSGIITAQRLVETGKTVLLIERGRASFYSSGGNLTVPWNNTLTIYDAPYMAGYLYGYPGNDGLCSDTPS
;
A
#
# COMPACT_ATOMS: atom_id res chain seq x y z
N PHE A 1 2.43 -15.93 -6.06
CA PHE A 1 2.46 -15.85 -7.53
C PHE A 1 3.03 -14.49 -7.89
N THR A 2 3.76 -14.38 -8.99
CA THR A 2 4.32 -13.10 -9.48
C THR A 2 3.85 -12.93 -10.91
N TYR A 3 3.46 -11.71 -11.28
CA TYR A 3 2.98 -11.40 -12.62
C TYR A 3 3.70 -10.17 -13.15
N THR A 4 4.23 -10.28 -14.36
CA THR A 4 4.89 -9.19 -15.08
C THR A 4 4.11 -8.94 -16.35
N PHE A 5 3.72 -7.69 -16.59
CA PHE A 5 2.90 -7.31 -17.73
C PHE A 5 3.33 -5.97 -18.31
N LEU A 6 3.03 -5.77 -19.58
CA LEU A 6 3.15 -4.49 -20.26
C LEU A 6 1.78 -3.79 -20.23
N CYS A 7 1.74 -2.57 -19.67
CA CYS A 7 0.54 -1.74 -19.69
C CYS A 7 0.71 -0.65 -20.76
N GLN A 8 0.00 -0.79 -21.88
CA GLN A 8 0.02 0.21 -22.96
C GLN A 8 -1.14 1.18 -22.75
N ASN A 9 -0.86 2.49 -22.91
CA ASN A 9 -1.85 3.56 -22.76
C ASN A 9 -2.53 3.60 -21.38
N CYS A 10 -1.80 3.25 -20.32
CA CYS A 10 -2.30 3.24 -18.94
C CYS A 10 -1.91 4.47 -18.13
N THR A 11 -1.11 5.37 -18.71
CA THR A 11 -0.68 6.61 -18.07
C THR A 11 -1.67 7.75 -18.28
N ASP A 12 -2.44 7.72 -19.37
CA ASP A 12 -3.46 8.73 -19.66
C ASP A 12 -4.86 8.09 -19.62
N ILE A 13 -5.48 8.11 -18.44
CA ILE A 13 -6.76 7.47 -18.12
C ILE A 13 -7.84 8.48 -17.68
N GLY A 14 -7.63 9.78 -17.95
CA GLY A 14 -8.53 10.87 -17.64
C GLY A 14 -8.22 11.58 -16.31
N PRO A 15 -9.20 11.83 -15.42
CA PRO A 15 -8.99 12.68 -14.23
C PRO A 15 -8.02 12.12 -13.18
N ILE A 16 -7.53 10.88 -13.36
CA ILE A 16 -6.52 10.23 -12.51
C ILE A 16 -5.28 9.81 -13.32
N SER A 17 -5.03 10.47 -14.47
CA SER A 17 -3.85 10.24 -15.32
C SER A 17 -2.54 10.47 -14.57
N PHE A 18 -1.55 9.66 -14.92
CA PHE A 18 -0.14 9.90 -14.63
C PHE A 18 0.37 10.98 -15.61
N GLU A 19 0.33 12.24 -15.18
CA GLU A 19 1.02 13.32 -15.88
C GLU A 19 2.53 13.05 -15.98
N SER A 20 3.14 13.51 -17.05
CA SER A 20 4.60 13.36 -17.20
C SER A 20 5.40 14.30 -16.29
N THR A 21 4.75 15.30 -15.69
CA THR A 21 5.41 16.43 -15.01
C THR A 21 5.26 16.43 -13.49
N SER A 22 4.47 15.53 -12.90
CA SER A 22 4.35 15.49 -11.42
C SER A 22 5.44 14.64 -10.81
N ASP A 23 6.01 15.14 -9.72
CA ASP A 23 7.10 14.49 -8.99
C ASP A 23 6.65 13.32 -8.11
N THR A 24 5.33 13.18 -7.91
CA THR A 24 4.73 12.22 -6.97
C THR A 24 3.48 11.59 -7.56
N TRP A 25 3.43 10.26 -7.58
CA TRP A 25 2.32 9.48 -8.12
C TRP A 25 1.76 8.53 -7.06
N PRO A 26 0.56 8.80 -6.48
CA PRO A 26 -0.02 7.91 -5.49
C PRO A 26 -0.53 6.63 -6.17
N ILE A 27 0.29 5.58 -6.19
CA ILE A 27 -0.15 4.25 -6.60
C ILE A 27 -0.84 3.57 -5.43
N GLY A 28 -2.08 3.11 -5.66
CA GLY A 28 -2.85 2.29 -4.74
C GLY A 28 -2.69 0.79 -5.01
N TRP A 29 -2.83 -0.03 -3.97
CA TRP A 29 -2.91 -1.48 -4.09
C TRP A 29 -4.09 -2.03 -3.28
N ALA A 30 -4.60 -3.20 -3.69
CA ALA A 30 -5.65 -3.92 -3.00
C ALA A 30 -5.40 -5.43 -3.06
N MET A 31 -5.70 -6.14 -1.97
CA MET A 31 -5.54 -7.59 -1.85
C MET A 31 -6.83 -8.27 -1.37
N SER A 32 -7.11 -9.47 -1.85
CA SER A 32 -8.20 -10.31 -1.37
C SER A 32 -7.75 -11.75 -1.19
N ASN A 33 -8.25 -12.42 -0.16
CA ASN A 33 -8.11 -13.88 0.00
C ASN A 33 -9.27 -14.65 -0.65
N ARG A 34 -10.25 -13.95 -1.24
CA ARG A 34 -11.41 -14.52 -1.91
C ARG A 34 -11.21 -14.49 -3.42
N ARG A 35 -11.52 -15.60 -4.07
CA ARG A 35 -11.35 -15.78 -5.53
C ARG A 35 -12.38 -14.92 -6.30
N PRO A 36 -12.09 -14.51 -7.55
CA PRO A 36 -13.13 -13.97 -8.43
C PRO A 36 -14.31 -14.94 -8.56
N THR A 37 -15.53 -14.42 -8.76
CA THR A 37 -16.74 -15.26 -8.87
C THR A 37 -16.68 -16.22 -10.07
N THR A 38 -15.99 -15.84 -11.13
CA THR A 38 -15.75 -16.67 -12.32
C THR A 38 -14.26 -16.64 -12.69
N PRO A 39 -13.45 -17.54 -12.11
CA PRO A 39 -12.04 -17.66 -12.45
C PRO A 39 -11.85 -17.92 -13.95
N GLY A 40 -10.98 -17.15 -14.60
CA GLY A 40 -10.74 -17.21 -16.06
C GLY A 40 -11.46 -16.14 -16.87
N SER A 41 -12.43 -15.43 -16.28
CA SER A 41 -13.03 -14.25 -16.91
C SER A 41 -12.36 -12.96 -16.42
N PRO A 42 -11.78 -12.14 -17.32
CA PRO A 42 -11.16 -10.87 -16.94
C PRO A 42 -12.16 -9.82 -16.44
N SER A 43 -13.46 -9.99 -16.75
CA SER A 43 -14.55 -9.14 -16.29
C SER A 43 -15.32 -9.72 -15.10
N SER A 44 -14.75 -10.73 -14.42
CA SER A 44 -15.40 -11.38 -13.29
C SER A 44 -15.70 -10.38 -12.17
N ALA A 45 -16.87 -10.53 -11.54
CA ALA A 45 -17.18 -9.78 -10.33
C ALA A 45 -16.21 -10.15 -9.20
N LEU A 46 -15.89 -9.16 -8.36
CA LEU A 46 -14.99 -9.27 -7.21
C LEU A 46 -15.73 -8.91 -5.93
N THR A 47 -15.38 -9.57 -4.83
CA THR A 47 -15.80 -9.13 -3.49
C THR A 47 -14.85 -8.06 -2.96
N SER A 48 -15.24 -7.33 -1.92
CA SER A 48 -14.39 -6.36 -1.25
C SER A 48 -13.01 -6.93 -0.88
N HIS A 49 -11.99 -6.08 -0.97
CA HIS A 49 -10.62 -6.39 -0.58
C HIS A 49 -10.50 -6.45 0.96
N ILE A 50 -9.53 -7.22 1.44
CA ILE A 50 -9.24 -7.39 2.88
C ILE A 50 -8.03 -6.56 3.33
N GLY A 51 -7.37 -5.90 2.39
CA GLY A 51 -6.22 -5.04 2.63
C GLY A 51 -5.98 -4.15 1.42
N GLY A 52 -5.44 -2.95 1.67
CA GLY A 52 -5.11 -1.98 0.65
C GLY A 52 -4.42 -0.76 1.23
N GLY A 53 -3.92 0.10 0.35
CA GLY A 53 -3.29 1.37 0.73
C GLY A 53 -2.76 2.13 -0.49
N SER A 54 -2.47 3.42 -0.32
CA SER A 54 -1.90 4.32 -1.34
C SER A 54 -0.54 4.87 -0.87
N GLY A 55 0.22 5.56 -1.74
CA GLY A 55 1.41 6.32 -1.34
C GLY A 55 2.77 5.73 -1.72
N ILE A 56 2.94 5.22 -2.95
CA ILE A 56 4.30 4.97 -3.48
C ILE A 56 4.82 6.27 -4.11
N ILE A 57 5.35 7.15 -3.28
CA ILE A 57 5.81 8.49 -3.67
C ILE A 57 7.30 8.47 -4.08
N THR A 58 7.94 7.30 -3.96
CA THR A 58 9.37 7.09 -4.17
C THR A 58 9.78 6.77 -5.62
N ALA A 59 8.82 6.55 -6.54
CA ALA A 59 9.12 6.04 -7.88
C ALA A 59 10.08 6.93 -8.70
N GLN A 60 10.02 8.25 -8.55
CA GLN A 60 10.90 9.17 -9.29
C GLN A 60 12.35 9.15 -8.79
N ARG A 61 12.57 9.12 -7.47
CA ARG A 61 13.92 8.93 -6.91
C ARG A 61 14.51 7.57 -7.26
N LEU A 62 13.67 6.56 -7.46
CA LEU A 62 14.10 5.23 -7.88
C LEU A 62 14.49 5.19 -9.38
N VAL A 63 13.80 5.93 -10.25
CA VAL A 63 14.20 6.11 -11.65
C VAL A 63 15.56 6.83 -11.76
N GLU A 64 15.82 7.81 -10.90
CA GLU A 64 17.11 8.51 -10.82
C GLU A 64 18.28 7.60 -10.40
N THR A 65 18.03 6.45 -9.75
CA THR A 65 19.09 5.49 -9.38
C THR A 65 19.61 4.65 -10.54
N GLY A 66 19.01 4.74 -11.73
CA GLY A 66 19.41 3.96 -12.91
C GLY A 66 19.18 2.45 -12.78
N LYS A 67 18.35 2.01 -11.81
CA LYS A 67 18.02 0.60 -11.62
C LYS A 67 16.81 0.20 -12.48
N THR A 68 16.94 -0.91 -13.21
CA THR A 68 15.92 -1.46 -14.10
C THR A 68 14.87 -2.31 -13.39
N VAL A 69 15.15 -2.71 -12.14
CA VAL A 69 14.25 -3.53 -11.31
C VAL A 69 13.98 -2.78 -10.02
N LEU A 70 12.72 -2.41 -9.83
CA LEU A 70 12.20 -1.82 -8.62
C LEU A 70 11.56 -2.92 -7.76
N LEU A 71 12.19 -3.24 -6.62
CA LEU A 71 11.63 -4.16 -5.63
C LEU A 71 10.78 -3.35 -4.63
N ILE A 72 9.45 -3.41 -4.80
CA ILE A 72 8.50 -2.74 -3.90
C ILE A 72 8.08 -3.73 -2.81
N GLU A 73 8.82 -3.77 -1.72
CA GLU A 73 8.40 -4.48 -0.51
C GLU A 73 7.73 -3.47 0.44
N ARG A 74 6.42 -3.24 0.27
CA ARG A 74 5.66 -2.75 1.43
C ARG A 74 5.31 -3.96 2.26
N GLY A 75 6.10 -4.19 3.29
CA GLY A 75 5.84 -5.22 4.30
C GLY A 75 4.47 -4.99 4.97
N ARG A 76 3.95 -6.04 5.59
CA ARG A 76 2.79 -5.94 6.49
C ARG A 76 3.12 -4.95 7.62
N ALA A 77 2.09 -4.41 8.29
CA ALA A 77 2.29 -3.60 9.48
C ALA A 77 3.21 -4.32 10.49
N SER A 78 4.10 -3.57 11.14
CA SER A 78 5.11 -4.13 12.05
C SER A 78 4.46 -4.53 13.37
N PHE A 79 3.89 -5.73 13.40
CA PHE A 79 3.27 -6.34 14.57
C PHE A 79 4.29 -6.69 15.65
N TYR A 80 3.83 -6.89 16.89
CA TYR A 80 4.71 -7.30 17.99
C TYR A 80 5.42 -8.63 17.66
N SER A 81 4.68 -9.56 17.04
CA SER A 81 5.22 -10.86 16.59
C SER A 81 6.33 -10.76 15.54
N SER A 82 6.39 -9.65 14.78
CA SER A 82 7.45 -9.37 13.80
C SER A 82 8.54 -8.45 14.35
N GLY A 83 8.57 -8.17 15.66
CA GLY A 83 9.55 -7.31 16.29
C GLY A 83 9.19 -5.83 16.34
N GLY A 84 7.93 -5.47 16.09
CA GLY A 84 7.45 -4.10 16.20
C GLY A 84 7.45 -3.61 17.66
N ASN A 85 7.91 -2.37 17.86
CA ASN A 85 8.08 -1.80 19.21
C ASN A 85 7.18 -0.58 19.48
N LEU A 86 6.36 -0.17 18.52
CA LEU A 86 5.41 0.92 18.70
C LEU A 86 4.14 0.41 19.40
N THR A 87 4.24 0.28 20.72
CA THR A 87 3.24 -0.37 21.58
C THR A 87 2.20 0.60 22.11
N VAL A 88 1.06 0.04 22.52
CA VAL A 88 0.01 0.80 23.22
C VAL A 88 0.40 1.02 24.69
N PRO A 89 -0.01 2.13 25.33
CA PRO A 89 0.45 2.47 26.68
C PRO A 89 -0.02 1.47 27.76
N TRP A 90 -1.10 0.73 27.48
CA TRP A 90 -1.67 -0.26 28.38
C TRP A 90 -1.18 -1.70 28.13
N ASN A 91 -0.38 -1.95 27.08
CA ASN A 91 0.12 -3.29 26.77
C ASN A 91 1.38 -3.24 25.90
N ASN A 92 2.51 -3.65 26.48
CA ASN A 92 3.83 -3.69 25.84
C ASN A 92 4.07 -4.92 24.94
N THR A 93 3.08 -5.80 24.77
CA THR A 93 3.12 -6.96 23.86
C THR A 93 2.17 -6.81 22.66
N LEU A 94 1.53 -5.64 22.53
CA LEU A 94 0.68 -5.28 21.39
C LEU A 94 1.17 -3.98 20.80
N THR A 95 1.47 -4.00 19.50
CA THR A 95 1.70 -2.77 18.75
C THR A 95 0.39 -2.06 18.49
N ILE A 96 0.47 -0.77 18.13
CA ILE A 96 -0.70 -0.02 17.67
C ILE A 96 -1.35 -0.61 16.42
N TYR A 97 -0.65 -1.49 15.70
CA TYR A 97 -1.20 -2.21 14.54
C TYR A 97 -1.90 -3.51 14.92
N ASP A 98 -1.54 -4.14 16.04
CA ASP A 98 -2.15 -5.40 16.52
C ASP A 98 -3.56 -5.18 17.08
N ALA A 99 -3.85 -3.99 17.60
CA ALA A 99 -5.11 -3.67 18.26
C ALA A 99 -6.14 -3.09 17.25
N PRO A 100 -7.26 -3.79 16.96
CA PRO A 100 -8.24 -3.33 15.96
C PRO A 100 -8.82 -1.94 16.26
N TYR A 101 -9.00 -1.62 17.54
CA TYR A 101 -9.52 -0.32 17.99
C TYR A 101 -8.58 0.85 17.67
N MET A 102 -7.29 0.59 17.50
CA MET A 102 -6.29 1.62 17.20
C MET A 102 -6.33 2.09 15.75
N ALA A 103 -7.04 1.40 14.85
CA ALA A 103 -7.11 1.74 13.43
C ALA A 103 -7.52 3.20 13.17
N GLY A 104 -8.51 3.72 13.93
CA GLY A 104 -8.95 5.12 13.81
C GLY A 104 -8.00 6.14 14.43
N TYR A 105 -7.01 5.70 15.22
CA TYR A 105 -6.06 6.55 15.92
C TYR A 105 -4.65 6.51 15.30
N LEU A 106 -4.39 5.63 14.33
CA LEU A 106 -3.07 5.45 13.73
C LEU A 106 -2.49 6.77 13.21
N TYR A 107 -3.29 7.60 12.54
CA TYR A 107 -2.81 8.84 11.91
C TYR A 107 -2.24 9.85 12.92
N GLY A 108 -2.80 9.90 14.13
CA GLY A 108 -2.39 10.85 15.17
C GLY A 108 -1.55 10.22 16.28
N TYR A 109 -1.23 8.93 16.20
CA TYR A 109 -0.57 8.24 17.30
C TYR A 109 0.91 8.66 17.41
N PRO A 110 1.38 9.15 18.58
CA PRO A 110 2.75 9.61 18.74
C PRO A 110 3.78 8.55 18.38
N GLY A 111 4.75 8.91 17.53
CA GLY A 111 5.81 8.01 17.09
C GLY A 111 5.41 7.02 15.98
N ASN A 112 4.20 7.12 15.42
CA ASN A 112 3.82 6.36 14.24
C ASN A 112 4.37 7.01 12.97
N ASP A 113 5.41 6.40 12.39
CA ASP A 113 6.02 6.76 11.10
C ASP A 113 5.67 5.77 9.98
N GLY A 114 4.86 4.75 10.28
CA GLY A 114 4.41 3.75 9.30
C GLY A 114 3.40 4.27 8.27
N LEU A 115 2.89 5.48 8.48
CA LEU A 115 2.02 6.18 7.54
C LEU A 115 2.83 7.31 6.89
N CYS A 116 2.98 7.24 5.57
CA CYS A 116 3.69 8.27 4.83
C CYS A 116 2.84 9.55 4.79
N SER A 117 3.44 10.73 5.03
CA SER A 117 2.76 12.03 5.11
C SER A 117 2.13 12.50 3.79
N ASP A 118 2.44 11.79 2.72
CA ASP A 118 2.01 11.99 1.33
C ASP A 118 0.90 11.01 0.91
N THR A 119 0.39 10.22 1.87
CA THR A 119 -0.78 9.36 1.67
C THR A 119 -2.04 10.21 1.93
N PRO A 120 -2.91 10.46 0.92
CA PRO A 120 -4.12 11.24 1.13
C PRO A 120 -5.03 10.58 2.17
N SER A 121 -5.50 11.38 3.13
CA SER A 121 -6.40 11.00 4.23
C SER A 121 -7.83 10.70 3.78
#